data_AF-A0A2D9KTQ3-F1
#
_entry.id   AF-A0A2D9KTQ3-F1
#
_cell.length_a   1.000
_cell.length_b   1.000
_cell.length_c   1.000
_cell.angle_alpha   90.00
_cell.angle_beta   90.00
_cell.angle_gamma   90.00
#
_symmetry.space_group_name_H-M   'P 1'
#
loop_
_entity.id
_entity.type
_entity.pdbx_description
1 polymer ?
#
loop_
_entity_poly.entity_id
_entity_poly.type
_entity_poly.pdbx_seq_one_letter_code
_entity_poly.pdbx_strand_id
1 'polypeptide(L)'
;MKKILIISLLSLWMTACGSGLEGTYADDIGIYNYTFEPNGKVMIREKGQMQEYEYHVDGDQVFIELSEEDEEVLVINDDGSLSPKGLKNVYLIKQE
;
A
#
# COMPACT_ATOMS: atom_id res chain seq x y z
N MET A 1 -11.00 44.08 32.68
CA MET A 1 -10.60 42.65 32.64
C MET A 1 -11.60 41.87 31.79
N LYS A 2 -11.18 40.82 31.06
CA LYS A 2 -11.77 40.28 29.80
C LYS A 2 -11.43 41.18 28.60
N LYS A 3 -10.86 40.69 27.49
CA LYS A 3 -11.20 39.47 26.74
C LYS A 3 -9.91 38.83 26.21
N ILE A 4 -9.70 37.56 26.51
CA ILE A 4 -8.63 36.75 25.91
C ILE A 4 -9.19 36.24 24.56
N LEU A 5 -8.66 36.75 23.45
CA LEU A 5 -8.89 36.21 22.12
C LEU A 5 -7.80 35.15 21.85
N ILE A 6 -8.09 33.90 22.22
CA ILE A 6 -7.35 32.74 21.72
C ILE A 6 -7.80 32.52 20.28
N ILE A 7 -7.07 33.10 19.34
CA ILE A 7 -7.17 32.75 17.93
C ILE A 7 -6.29 31.52 17.75
N SER A 8 -6.92 30.37 17.92
CA SER A 8 -6.41 29.06 17.53
C SER A 8 -6.31 29.06 16.00
N LEU A 9 -5.15 29.43 15.48
CA LEU A 9 -4.79 29.20 14.08
C LEU A 9 -4.11 27.82 14.01
N LEU A 10 -4.90 26.79 14.26
CA LEU A 10 -4.55 25.40 14.00
C LEU A 10 -4.61 25.21 12.47
N SER A 11 -3.59 25.70 11.78
CA SER A 11 -3.47 25.57 10.32
C SER A 11 -3.30 24.09 9.98
N LEU A 12 -4.36 23.59 9.34
CA LEU A 12 -4.54 22.27 8.76
C LEU A 12 -3.22 21.67 8.28
N TRP A 13 -2.80 20.60 8.94
CA TRP A 13 -1.95 19.62 8.30
C TRP A 13 -2.85 18.91 7.29
N MET A 14 -2.87 19.38 6.04
CA MET A 14 -3.13 18.49 4.92
C MET A 14 -1.96 17.52 4.86
N THR A 15 -1.98 16.49 5.72
CA THR A 15 -1.41 15.23 5.25
C THR A 15 -2.30 14.88 4.07
N ALA A 16 -1.76 14.97 2.85
CA ALA A 16 -2.27 14.15 1.78
C ALA A 16 -2.05 12.71 2.25
N CYS A 17 -2.98 12.23 3.08
CA CYS A 17 -2.93 10.96 3.77
C CYS A 17 -3.36 9.88 2.78
N GLY A 18 -2.81 9.90 1.58
CA GLY A 18 -2.55 8.67 0.85
C GLY A 18 -1.28 8.11 1.47
N SER A 19 -1.37 7.61 2.70
CA SER A 19 -0.27 6.80 3.25
C SER A 19 -0.21 5.58 2.35
N GLY A 20 0.81 5.51 1.51
CA GLY A 20 1.11 4.29 0.77
C GLY A 20 1.27 3.10 1.72
N LEU A 21 1.34 1.92 1.14
CA LEU A 21 1.72 0.75 1.92
C LEU A 21 3.21 0.85 2.27
N GLU A 22 3.55 0.29 3.42
CA GLU A 22 4.92 0.13 3.87
C GLU A 22 5.09 -1.27 4.41
N GLY A 23 6.21 -1.90 4.06
CA GLY A 23 6.63 -3.20 4.58
C GLY A 23 6.43 -4.34 3.59
N THR A 24 6.83 -5.53 4.03
CA THR A 24 6.80 -6.73 3.19
C THR A 24 5.54 -7.56 3.47
N TYR A 25 4.77 -7.85 2.42
CA TYR A 25 3.58 -8.69 2.47
C TYR A 25 3.85 -9.98 1.69
N ALA A 26 3.61 -11.12 2.33
CA ALA A 26 3.87 -12.42 1.74
C ALA A 26 2.81 -13.44 2.11
N ASP A 27 2.59 -14.41 1.24
CA ASP A 27 1.81 -15.60 1.56
C ASP A 27 2.64 -16.60 2.39
N ASP A 28 1.95 -17.58 2.97
CA ASP A 28 2.55 -18.59 3.86
C ASP A 28 3.56 -19.51 3.16
N ILE A 29 3.41 -19.70 1.85
CA ILE A 29 4.25 -20.56 1.02
C ILE A 29 5.33 -19.81 0.23
N GLY A 30 5.35 -18.48 0.29
CA GLY A 30 6.38 -17.63 -0.33
C GLY A 30 6.31 -17.53 -1.86
N ILE A 31 5.14 -17.78 -2.47
CA ILE A 31 4.92 -17.53 -3.90
C ILE A 31 4.80 -16.03 -4.14
N TYR A 32 4.09 -15.34 -3.26
CA TYR A 32 3.88 -13.90 -3.33
C TYR A 32 4.76 -13.20 -2.30
N ASN A 33 5.49 -12.18 -2.74
CA ASN A 33 6.35 -11.39 -1.87
C ASN A 33 6.46 -9.98 -2.44
N TYR A 34 5.79 -9.03 -1.78
CA TYR A 34 5.71 -7.63 -2.16
C TYR A 34 6.30 -6.77 -1.05
N THR A 35 7.35 -6.01 -1.33
CA THR A 35 7.88 -5.02 -0.40
C THR A 35 7.45 -3.64 -0.87
N PHE A 36 6.51 -3.03 -0.16
CA PHE A 36 6.02 -1.68 -0.47
C PHE A 36 6.88 -0.62 0.21
N GLU A 37 7.24 0.39 -0.57
CA GLU A 37 7.97 1.56 -0.12
C GLU A 37 7.03 2.78 -0.01
N PRO A 38 7.30 3.71 0.91
CA PRO A 38 6.47 4.90 1.14
C PRO A 38 6.50 5.92 -0.02
N ASN A 39 7.34 5.71 -1.04
CA ASN A 39 7.52 6.55 -2.22
C ASN A 39 6.62 6.14 -3.41
N GLY A 40 5.72 5.15 -3.25
CA GLY A 40 4.89 4.64 -4.34
C GLY A 40 5.58 3.56 -5.20
N LYS A 41 6.64 2.93 -4.68
CA LYS A 41 7.31 1.80 -5.33
C LYS A 41 7.03 0.48 -4.61
N VAL A 42 6.98 -0.60 -5.37
CA VAL A 42 6.87 -1.96 -4.83
C VAL A 42 7.93 -2.84 -5.47
N MET A 43 8.62 -3.62 -4.64
CA MET A 43 9.58 -4.62 -5.08
C MET A 43 8.93 -6.00 -5.10
N ILE A 44 9.00 -6.68 -6.25
CA ILE A 44 8.42 -8.02 -6.47
C ILE A 44 9.52 -8.99 -6.88
N ARG A 45 9.51 -10.21 -6.34
CA ARG A 45 10.41 -11.28 -6.77
C ARG A 45 9.86 -12.00 -8.00
N GLU A 46 10.42 -11.73 -9.17
CA GLU A 46 10.10 -12.43 -10.41
C GLU A 46 11.27 -13.29 -10.88
N LYS A 47 11.01 -14.58 -11.14
CA LYS A 47 12.02 -15.52 -11.69
C LYS A 47 13.37 -15.48 -10.96
N GLY A 48 13.34 -15.26 -9.65
CA GLY A 48 14.52 -15.21 -8.78
C GLY A 48 15.20 -13.83 -8.66
N GLN A 49 14.75 -12.82 -9.41
CA GLN A 49 15.28 -11.45 -9.35
C GLN A 49 14.25 -10.52 -8.70
N MET A 50 14.72 -9.46 -8.04
CA MET A 50 13.85 -8.40 -7.54
C MET A 50 13.64 -7.38 -8.65
N GLN A 51 12.39 -7.05 -8.92
CA GLN A 51 11.98 -6.05 -9.90
C GLN A 51 11.19 -4.95 -9.19
N GLU A 52 11.48 -3.69 -9.52
CA GLU A 52 10.76 -2.52 -9.01
C GLU A 52 9.62 -2.16 -9.95
N TYR A 53 8.45 -1.85 -9.38
CA TYR A 53 7.27 -1.37 -10.08
C TYR A 53 6.68 -0.14 -9.38
N GLU A 54 5.88 0.63 -10.12
CA GLU A 54 5.07 1.69 -9.55
C GLU A 54 3.76 1.09 -9.02
N TYR A 55 3.26 1.67 -7.93
CA TYR A 55 1.93 1.35 -7.45
C TYR A 55 1.20 2.58 -6.96
N HIS A 56 -0.12 2.48 -6.96
CA HIS A 56 -0.98 3.45 -6.31
C HIS A 56 -2.10 2.74 -5.53
N VAL A 57 -2.66 3.46 -4.57
CA VAL A 57 -3.79 2.97 -3.75
C VAL A 57 -5.02 3.81 -4.07
N ASP A 58 -6.11 3.15 -4.43
CA ASP A 58 -7.44 3.76 -4.59
C ASP A 58 -8.47 2.95 -3.81
N GLY A 59 -8.98 3.57 -2.73
CA GLY A 59 -9.91 2.91 -1.81
C GLY A 59 -9.29 1.69 -1.13
N ASP A 60 -9.89 0.53 -1.39
CA ASP A 60 -9.47 -0.78 -0.89
C ASP A 60 -8.58 -1.55 -1.87
N GLN A 61 -8.14 -0.91 -2.96
CA GLN A 61 -7.35 -1.55 -4.01
C GLN A 61 -5.96 -0.93 -4.13
N VAL A 62 -5.00 -1.81 -4.36
CA VAL A 62 -3.62 -1.49 -4.71
C VAL A 62 -3.43 -1.90 -6.15
N PHE A 63 -3.03 -0.95 -6.97
CA PHE A 63 -2.80 -1.12 -8.40
C PHE A 63 -1.31 -1.08 -8.65
N ILE A 64 -0.74 -2.15 -9.20
CA ILE A 64 0.69 -2.30 -9.49
C ILE A 64 0.87 -2.34 -10.99
N GLU A 65 1.58 -1.37 -11.54
CA GLU A 65 1.83 -1.24 -12.97
C GLU A 65 2.97 -2.16 -13.39
N LEU A 66 2.64 -3.34 -13.93
CA LEU A 66 3.64 -4.31 -14.40
C LEU A 66 4.19 -3.94 -15.77
N SER A 67 3.36 -3.33 -16.62
CA SER A 67 3.72 -2.74 -17.92
C SER A 67 2.66 -1.75 -18.39
N GLU A 68 2.81 -1.15 -19.58
CA GLU A 68 1.81 -0.22 -20.14
C GLU A 68 0.43 -0.89 -20.40
N GLU A 69 0.39 -2.21 -20.55
CA GLU A 69 -0.82 -2.98 -20.87
C GLU A 69 -1.21 -3.99 -19.77
N ASP A 70 -0.46 -4.07 -18.68
CA ASP A 70 -0.64 -5.09 -17.65
C ASP A 70 -0.51 -4.50 -16.24
N GLU A 71 -1.44 -4.89 -15.37
CA GLU A 71 -1.59 -4.38 -14.02
C GLU A 71 -2.02 -5.50 -13.07
N GLU A 72 -1.33 -5.62 -11.95
CA GLU A 72 -1.72 -6.49 -10.85
C GLU A 72 -2.55 -5.69 -9.85
N VAL A 73 -3.72 -6.21 -9.48
CA VAL A 73 -4.60 -5.56 -8.50
C VAL A 73 -4.67 -6.39 -7.24
N LEU A 74 -4.28 -5.81 -6.11
CA LEU A 74 -4.46 -6.38 -4.78
C LEU A 74 -5.62 -5.68 -4.06
N VAL A 75 -6.31 -6.40 -3.19
CA VAL A 75 -7.35 -5.88 -2.30
C VAL A 75 -6.78 -5.80 -0.89
N ILE A 76 -6.96 -4.65 -0.23
CA ILE A 76 -6.67 -4.42 1.17
C ILE A 76 -7.88 -4.91 1.98
N ASN A 77 -7.71 -5.98 2.74
CA ASN A 77 -8.76 -6.54 3.58
C ASN A 77 -8.92 -5.74 4.87
N ASP A 78 -10.06 -5.90 5.55
CA ASP A 78 -10.37 -5.22 6.82
C ASP A 78 -9.33 -5.46 7.94
N ASP A 79 -8.62 -6.59 7.90
CA ASP A 79 -7.56 -6.95 8.85
C ASP A 79 -6.17 -6.41 8.46
N GLY A 80 -6.08 -5.68 7.36
CA GLY A 80 -4.85 -5.12 6.81
C GLY A 80 -4.01 -6.09 5.98
N SER A 81 -4.45 -7.35 5.80
CA SER A 81 -3.82 -8.26 4.84
C SER A 81 -4.15 -7.85 3.39
N LEU A 82 -3.36 -8.34 2.43
CA LEU A 82 -3.62 -8.13 1.01
C LEU A 82 -4.06 -9.43 0.33
N SER A 83 -4.89 -9.34 -0.70
CA SER A 83 -5.30 -10.49 -1.50
C SER A 83 -5.28 -10.15 -3.00
N PRO A 84 -4.69 -10.99 -3.87
CA PRO A 84 -4.80 -10.79 -5.31
C PRO A 84 -6.27 -10.81 -5.75
N LYS A 85 -6.67 -9.80 -6.53
CA LYS A 85 -8.06 -9.64 -6.96
C LYS A 85 -8.49 -10.83 -7.81
N GLY A 86 -9.60 -11.44 -7.43
CA GLY A 86 -10.16 -12.61 -8.13
C GLY A 86 -9.59 -13.96 -7.69
N LEU A 87 -8.54 -13.98 -6.86
CA LEU A 87 -8.07 -15.21 -6.21
C LEU A 87 -8.73 -15.37 -4.84
N LYS A 88 -9.13 -16.60 -4.52
CA LYS A 88 -9.73 -16.95 -3.23
C LYS A 88 -8.69 -17.66 -2.37
N ASN A 89 -8.77 -17.45 -1.05
CA ASN A 89 -7.92 -18.09 -0.05
C ASN A 89 -6.42 -17.79 -0.20
N VAL A 90 -6.07 -16.64 -0.80
CA VAL A 90 -4.69 -16.12 -0.84
C VAL A 90 -4.66 -14.85 -0.01
N TYR A 91 -3.85 -14.87 1.05
CA TYR A 91 -3.71 -13.77 1.99
C TYR A 91 -2.23 -13.48 2.17
N LEU A 92 -1.85 -12.24 1.90
CA LEU A 92 -0.51 -11.73 2.06
C LEU A 92 -0.47 -10.99 3.39
N ILE A 93 0.25 -11.57 4.34
CA ILE A 93 0.36 -11.03 5.69
C ILE A 93 1.61 -10.18 5.78
N LYS A 94 1.49 -9.01 6.41
CA LYS A 94 2.63 -8.13 6.69
C LYS A 94 3.62 -8.84 7.62
N GLN A 95 4.88 -8.92 7.19
CA GLN A 95 5.97 -9.59 7.90
C GLN A 95 6.84 -8.62 8.71
N GLU A 96 7.01 -7.39 8.21
CA GLU A 96 7.83 -6.32 8.80
C GLU A 96 7.21 -4.96 8.50
#